data_AF-X0V4Y8-F1
#
_entry.id   AF-X0V4Y8-F1
#
_cell.length_a   1.000
_cell.length_b   1.000
_cell.length_c   1.000
_cell.angle_alpha   90.00
_cell.angle_beta   90.00
_cell.angle_gamma   90.00
#
_symmetry.space_group_name_H-M   'P 1'
#
loop_
_entity.id
_entity.type
_entity.pdbx_description
1 polymer ?
#
loop_
_entity_poly.entity_id
_entity_poly.type
_entity_poly.pdbx_seq_one_letter_code
_entity_poly.pdbx_strand_id
1 'polypeptide(L)'
;AVPIIVNTYVVWKIAQPLKFFNAVGTIREAESKLRSQISDTQNRIIGKHEFGEFVNSDSTKIKIKEIEDEMLADLQQAVSDNYGIEAAILGIKQLKISEDVSKDVFSRMRAERNRRTEATIAQGNAEATRIKTDADYKKTELLAAAQARAKAIRAQGDAEAAKYYKMLEAHPELAMFLRGIETLKAVLKERATIVLPADTEPFKLLKEIPDLESGRKK
;
A
#
# COMPACT_ATOMS: atom_id res chain seq x y z
N ALA A 1 32.82 5.61 3.73
CA ALA A 1 33.20 5.82 2.32
C ALA A 1 33.07 4.48 1.58
N VAL A 2 32.48 4.47 0.38
CA VAL A 2 32.42 3.26 -0.47
C VAL A 2 33.73 3.20 -1.25
N PRO A 3 34.56 2.15 -1.11
CA PRO A 3 35.76 2.01 -1.92
C PRO A 3 35.35 1.78 -3.38
N ILE A 4 35.62 2.79 -4.19
CA ILE A 4 35.44 2.76 -5.64
C ILE A 4 36.81 2.63 -6.29
N ILE A 5 36.88 1.82 -7.34
CA ILE A 5 38.04 1.69 -8.21
C ILE A 5 37.78 2.56 -9.42
N VAL A 6 38.65 3.55 -9.63
CA VAL A 6 38.52 4.51 -10.73
C VAL A 6 39.69 4.35 -11.68
N ASN A 7 39.38 4.01 -12.94
CA ASN A 7 40.35 4.01 -14.02
C ASN A 7 40.22 5.33 -14.76
N THR A 8 41.29 6.11 -14.83
CA THR A 8 41.34 7.34 -15.63
C THR A 8 42.30 7.19 -16.80
N TYR A 9 42.20 8.12 -17.74
CA TYR A 9 43.16 8.33 -18.79
C TYR A 9 43.58 9.80 -18.82
N VAL A 10 44.79 10.06 -19.31
CA VAL A 10 45.28 11.40 -19.57
C VAL A 10 45.88 11.45 -20.96
N VAL A 11 45.66 12.55 -21.66
CA VAL A 11 46.36 12.93 -22.89
C VAL A 11 47.22 14.13 -22.54
N TRP A 12 48.53 14.04 -22.80
CA TRP A 12 49.49 15.07 -22.44
C TRP A 12 50.45 15.36 -23.59
N LYS A 13 51.08 16.53 -23.55
CA LYS A 13 52.13 16.95 -24.49
C LYS A 13 53.25 17.69 -23.74
N ILE A 14 54.42 17.76 -24.36
CA ILE A 14 55.55 18.54 -23.83
C ILE A 14 55.37 19.99 -24.30
N ALA A 15 55.10 20.90 -23.36
CA ALA A 15 54.95 22.32 -23.66
C ALA A 15 56.28 23.07 -23.57
N GLN A 16 57.14 22.70 -22.61
CA GLN A 16 58.44 23.35 -22.39
C GLN A 16 59.58 22.32 -22.45
N PRO A 17 60.16 22.08 -23.64
CA PRO A 17 61.16 21.01 -23.84
C PRO A 17 62.40 21.13 -22.94
N LEU A 18 62.89 22.35 -22.70
CA LEU A 18 64.07 22.57 -21.85
C LEU A 18 63.81 22.21 -20.39
N LYS A 19 62.65 22.60 -19.84
CA LYS A 19 62.25 22.21 -18.47
C LYS A 19 62.02 20.71 -18.36
N PHE A 20 61.33 20.13 -19.35
CA PHE A 20 61.10 18.69 -19.41
C PHE A 20 62.41 17.90 -19.40
N PHE A 21 63.38 18.31 -20.22
CA PHE A 21 64.68 17.64 -20.28
C PHE A 21 65.44 17.71 -18.96
N ASN A 22 65.42 18.87 -18.28
CA ASN A 22 66.11 19.05 -17.01
C ASN A 22 65.41 18.36 -15.83
N ALA A 23 64.08 18.32 -15.81
CA ALA A 23 63.30 17.82 -14.68
C ALA A 23 62.97 16.31 -14.77
N VAL A 24 62.81 15.80 -16.00
CA VAL A 24 62.30 14.44 -16.25
C VAL A 24 63.16 13.66 -17.25
N GLY A 25 63.73 14.32 -18.26
CA GLY A 25 64.66 13.73 -19.20
C GLY A 25 64.04 12.79 -20.24
N THR A 26 63.29 11.77 -19.82
CA THR A 26 62.74 10.71 -20.69
C THR A 26 61.22 10.59 -20.63
N ILE A 27 60.61 10.13 -21.71
CA ILE A 27 59.15 9.88 -21.78
C ILE A 27 58.73 8.84 -20.72
N ARG A 28 59.54 7.79 -20.50
CA ARG A 28 59.24 6.76 -19.49
C ARG A 28 59.17 7.32 -18.08
N GLU A 29 60.10 8.20 -17.73
CA GLU A 29 60.08 8.88 -16.43
C GLU A 29 58.90 9.85 -16.33
N ALA A 30 58.55 10.54 -17.42
CA ALA A 30 57.37 11.39 -17.47
C ALA A 30 56.08 10.62 -17.20
N GLU A 31 55.90 9.47 -17.86
CA GLU A 31 54.74 8.60 -17.64
C GLU A 31 54.69 8.07 -16.20
N SER A 32 55.84 7.74 -15.61
CA SER A 32 55.90 7.30 -14.21
C SER A 32 55.50 8.42 -13.24
N LYS A 33 56.04 9.64 -13.44
CA LYS A 33 55.70 10.81 -12.62
C LYS A 33 54.25 11.24 -12.79
N LEU A 34 53.74 11.23 -14.03
CA LEU A 34 52.34 11.51 -14.32
C LEU A 34 51.42 10.50 -13.67
N ARG A 35 51.76 9.20 -13.70
CA ARG A 35 50.96 8.16 -13.03
C ARG A 35 50.83 8.41 -11.52
N SER A 36 51.94 8.77 -10.86
CA SER A 36 51.91 9.15 -9.45
C SER A 36 51.04 10.39 -9.22
N GLN A 37 51.22 11.45 -10.03
CA GLN A 37 50.43 12.67 -9.85
C GLN A 37 48.94 12.50 -10.15
N ILE A 38 48.58 11.67 -11.12
CA ILE A 38 47.18 11.33 -11.40
C ILE A 38 46.59 10.58 -10.20
N SER A 39 47.32 9.65 -9.60
CA SER A 39 46.85 8.92 -8.41
C SER A 39 46.63 9.87 -7.23
N ASP A 40 47.52 10.84 -7.02
CA ASP A 40 47.37 11.82 -5.94
C ASP A 40 46.19 12.78 -6.20
N THR A 41 46.05 13.25 -7.44
CA THR A 41 44.92 14.08 -7.90
C THR A 41 43.60 13.33 -7.74
N GLN A 42 43.53 12.07 -8.18
CA GLN A 42 42.36 11.21 -8.00
C GLN A 42 41.95 11.14 -6.54
N ASN A 43 42.86 10.78 -5.64
CA ASN A 43 42.54 10.62 -4.22
C ASN A 43 42.08 11.94 -3.58
N ARG A 44 42.67 13.07 -3.99
CA ARG A 44 42.33 14.40 -3.47
C ARG A 44 41.00 14.93 -3.97
N ILE A 45 40.69 14.75 -5.26
CA ILE A 45 39.47 15.30 -5.87
C ILE A 45 38.30 14.34 -5.69
N ILE A 46 38.43 13.08 -6.10
CA ILE A 46 37.35 12.08 -6.01
C ILE A 46 36.90 11.88 -4.57
N GLY A 47 37.81 11.99 -3.59
CA GLY A 47 37.49 11.90 -2.17
C GLY A 47 36.60 13.02 -1.62
N LYS A 48 36.48 14.16 -2.32
CA LYS A 48 35.61 15.29 -1.92
C LYS A 48 34.19 15.16 -2.45
N HIS A 49 33.97 14.33 -3.46
CA HIS A 49 32.68 14.18 -4.14
C HIS A 49 31.89 13.01 -3.59
N GLU A 50 30.56 13.16 -3.55
CA GLU A 50 29.69 12.05 -3.18
C GLU A 50 29.56 11.05 -4.33
N PHE A 51 29.42 9.76 -4.02
CA PHE A 51 29.21 8.73 -5.05
C PHE A 51 28.00 9.03 -5.96
N GLY A 52 26.97 9.69 -5.40
CA GLY A 52 25.78 10.11 -6.13
C GLY A 52 26.03 11.19 -7.19
N GLU A 53 27.19 11.86 -7.18
CA GLU A 53 27.61 12.80 -8.23
C GLU A 53 28.27 12.08 -9.43
N PHE A 54 28.70 10.83 -9.24
CA PHE A 54 29.23 9.97 -10.31
C PHE A 54 28.14 9.09 -10.93
N VAL A 55 27.27 8.51 -10.10
CA VAL A 55 26.21 7.60 -10.55
C VAL A 55 24.90 7.96 -9.87
N ASN A 56 23.94 8.45 -10.66
CA ASN A 56 22.61 8.81 -10.17
C ASN A 56 21.52 8.38 -11.16
N SER A 57 20.31 8.15 -10.64
CA SER A 57 19.12 7.98 -11.48
C SER A 57 18.69 9.30 -12.13
N ASP A 58 19.04 10.43 -11.51
CA ASP A 58 18.77 11.77 -12.01
C ASP A 58 20.02 12.32 -12.71
N SER A 59 19.96 12.47 -14.03
CA SER A 59 21.09 12.91 -14.85
C SER A 59 21.58 14.33 -14.50
N THR A 60 20.73 15.18 -13.91
CA THR A 60 21.11 16.55 -13.53
C THR A 60 22.04 16.61 -12.33
N LYS A 61 22.10 15.53 -11.54
CA LYS A 61 22.98 15.42 -10.36
C LYS A 61 24.33 14.81 -10.70
N ILE A 62 24.50 14.29 -11.92
CA ILE A 62 25.75 13.70 -12.38
C ILE A 62 26.70 14.82 -12.79
N LYS A 63 27.80 14.95 -12.07
CA LYS A 63 28.80 16.02 -12.24
C LYS A 63 30.15 15.49 -12.76
N ILE A 64 30.16 14.32 -13.40
CA ILE A 64 31.41 13.68 -13.89
C ILE A 64 32.29 14.69 -14.65
N LYS A 65 31.70 15.49 -15.54
CA LYS A 65 32.45 16.47 -16.33
C LYS A 65 33.09 17.56 -15.46
N GLU A 66 32.35 18.09 -14.48
CA GLU A 66 32.89 19.09 -13.55
C GLU A 66 34.04 18.51 -12.72
N ILE A 67 33.92 17.25 -12.31
CA ILE A 67 34.96 16.52 -11.58
C ILE A 67 36.19 16.28 -12.46
N GLU A 68 35.99 15.90 -13.72
CA GLU A 68 37.07 15.75 -14.70
C GLU A 68 37.81 17.07 -14.96
N ASP A 69 37.07 18.17 -15.05
CA ASP A 69 37.62 19.52 -15.22
C ASP A 69 38.42 19.97 -13.97
N GLU A 70 37.91 19.69 -12.76
CA GLU A 70 38.64 19.96 -11.49
C GLU A 70 39.92 19.12 -11.40
N MET A 71 39.85 17.84 -11.75
CA MET A 71 41.01 16.96 -11.80
C MET A 71 42.04 17.42 -12.84
N LEU A 72 41.60 17.87 -14.01
CA LEU A 72 42.49 18.39 -15.05
C LEU A 72 43.21 19.65 -14.56
N ALA A 73 42.50 20.57 -13.91
CA ALA A 73 43.07 21.80 -13.37
C ALA A 73 44.12 21.52 -12.28
N ASP A 74 43.81 20.64 -11.33
CA ASP A 74 44.72 20.24 -10.25
C ASP A 74 45.98 19.53 -10.80
N LEU A 75 45.81 18.63 -11.77
CA LEU A 75 46.92 17.96 -12.42
C LEU A 75 47.78 18.94 -13.23
N GLN A 76 47.15 19.81 -14.02
CA GLN A 76 47.84 20.79 -14.87
C GLN A 76 48.73 21.71 -14.04
N GLN A 77 48.23 22.18 -12.89
CA GLN A 77 49.01 23.00 -11.97
C GLN A 77 50.23 22.24 -11.43
N ALA A 78 50.05 20.98 -11.03
CA ALA A 78 51.14 20.17 -10.49
C ALA A 78 52.24 19.84 -11.52
N VAL A 79 51.87 19.65 -12.79
CA VAL A 79 52.81 19.18 -13.84
C VAL A 79 53.44 20.31 -14.65
N SER A 80 52.75 21.44 -14.83
CA SER A 80 53.27 22.56 -15.61
C SER A 80 54.47 23.21 -14.91
N ASP A 81 54.34 23.44 -13.60
CA ASP A 81 55.36 24.11 -12.80
C ASP A 81 56.62 23.26 -12.62
N ASN A 82 56.45 21.95 -12.43
CA ASN A 82 57.54 21.05 -12.05
C ASN A 82 58.19 20.32 -13.23
N TYR A 83 57.44 20.03 -14.30
CA TYR A 83 57.89 19.11 -15.35
C TYR A 83 57.84 19.70 -16.77
N GLY A 84 57.26 20.89 -16.97
CA GLY A 84 57.11 21.48 -18.31
C GLY A 84 56.15 20.70 -19.22
N ILE A 85 55.25 19.90 -18.62
CA ILE A 85 54.23 19.10 -19.29
C ILE A 85 52.91 19.87 -19.30
N GLU A 86 52.11 19.70 -20.35
CA GLU A 86 50.72 20.17 -20.42
C GLU A 86 49.79 18.96 -20.58
N ALA A 87 48.85 18.82 -19.65
CA ALA A 87 47.75 17.88 -19.71
C ALA A 87 46.64 18.48 -20.58
N ALA A 88 46.35 17.87 -21.73
CA ALA A 88 45.34 18.34 -22.66
C ALA A 88 43.93 17.85 -22.25
N ILE A 89 43.84 16.58 -21.84
CA ILE A 89 42.57 15.95 -21.44
C ILE A 89 42.85 15.00 -20.29
N LEU A 90 42.00 15.02 -19.27
CA LEU A 90 41.91 13.98 -18.25
C LEU A 90 40.46 13.52 -18.20
N GLY A 91 40.25 12.21 -18.19
CA GLY A 91 38.90 11.65 -18.09
C GLY A 91 38.82 10.36 -17.29
N ILE A 92 37.63 10.07 -16.79
CA ILE A 92 37.29 8.84 -16.08
C ILE A 92 36.82 7.81 -17.10
N LYS A 93 37.65 6.79 -17.32
CA LYS A 93 37.35 5.69 -18.26
C LYS A 93 36.38 4.69 -17.66
N GLN A 94 36.53 4.38 -16.38
CA GLN A 94 35.71 3.36 -15.73
C GLN A 94 35.63 3.59 -14.22
N LEU A 95 34.43 3.46 -13.67
CA LEU A 95 34.15 3.38 -12.25
C LEU A 95 33.69 1.95 -11.93
N LYS A 96 34.35 1.29 -10.98
CA LYS A 96 33.94 -0.01 -10.44
C LYS A 96 33.72 0.11 -8.94
N ILE A 97 32.76 -0.62 -8.42
CA ILE A 97 32.56 -0.81 -6.98
C ILE A 97 33.16 -2.17 -6.63
N SER A 98 33.86 -2.27 -5.50
CA SER A 98 34.37 -3.57 -5.03
C SER A 98 33.20 -4.54 -4.78
N GLU A 99 33.38 -5.81 -5.14
CA GLU A 99 32.33 -6.84 -5.03
C GLU A 99 31.92 -7.10 -3.57
N ASP A 100 32.88 -7.02 -2.63
CA ASP A 100 32.61 -7.23 -1.21
C ASP A 100 31.71 -6.13 -0.63
N VAL A 101 31.97 -4.86 -0.97
CA VAL A 101 31.12 -3.74 -0.52
C VAL A 101 29.77 -3.76 -1.21
N SER A 102 29.72 -4.25 -2.45
CA SER A 102 28.47 -4.41 -3.17
C SER A 102 27.53 -5.37 -2.42
N LYS A 103 28.04 -6.51 -1.89
CA LYS A 103 27.21 -7.47 -1.13
C LYS A 103 26.57 -6.86 0.11
N ASP A 104 27.34 -6.09 0.88
CA ASP A 104 26.85 -5.42 2.10
C ASP A 104 25.85 -4.30 1.80
N VAL A 105 26.09 -3.52 0.74
CA VAL A 105 25.13 -2.49 0.32
C VAL A 105 23.84 -3.14 -0.15
N PHE A 106 23.92 -4.20 -0.97
CA PHE A 106 22.73 -4.93 -1.42
C PHE A 106 21.97 -5.58 -0.26
N SER A 107 22.65 -6.11 0.77
CA SER A 107 21.97 -6.68 1.94
C SER A 107 21.21 -5.61 2.73
N ARG A 108 21.82 -4.43 2.94
CA ARG A 108 21.17 -3.27 3.57
C ARG A 108 20.00 -2.74 2.75
N MET A 109 20.15 -2.65 1.43
CA MET A 109 19.08 -2.24 0.52
C MET A 109 17.88 -3.19 0.56
N ARG A 110 18.14 -4.52 0.59
CA ARG A 110 17.07 -5.52 0.74
C ARG A 110 16.38 -5.39 2.09
N ALA A 111 17.13 -5.25 3.18
CA ALA A 111 16.56 -5.08 4.52
C ALA A 111 15.69 -3.83 4.62
N GLU A 112 16.17 -2.70 4.11
CA GLU A 112 15.42 -1.45 4.07
C GLU A 112 14.15 -1.56 3.21
N ARG A 113 14.23 -2.23 2.06
CA ARG A 113 13.07 -2.46 1.19
C ARG A 113 12.03 -3.37 1.83
N ASN A 114 12.46 -4.42 2.52
CA ASN A 114 11.57 -5.30 3.27
C ASN A 114 10.89 -4.52 4.40
N ARG A 115 11.65 -3.75 5.17
CA ARG A 115 11.11 -2.90 6.25
C ARG A 115 10.04 -1.93 5.75
N ARG A 116 10.28 -1.26 4.63
CA ARG A 116 9.29 -0.35 4.00
C ARG A 116 8.04 -1.10 3.52
N THR A 117 8.23 -2.29 2.97
CA THR A 117 7.12 -3.15 2.50
C THR A 117 6.26 -3.58 3.68
N GLU A 118 6.87 -4.07 4.76
CA GLU A 118 6.19 -4.45 5.99
C GLU A 118 5.43 -3.26 6.61
N ALA A 119 6.05 -2.08 6.67
CA ALA A 119 5.39 -0.87 7.15
C ALA A 119 4.14 -0.52 6.31
N THR A 120 4.26 -0.63 4.98
CA THR A 120 3.16 -0.36 4.05
C THR A 120 2.02 -1.38 4.22
N ILE A 121 2.35 -2.66 4.34
CA ILE A 121 1.37 -3.74 4.59
C ILE A 121 0.68 -3.54 5.94
N ALA A 122 1.43 -3.23 6.99
CA ALA A 122 0.89 -2.97 8.32
C ALA A 122 -0.09 -1.78 8.31
N GLN A 123 0.27 -0.69 7.63
CA GLN A 123 -0.60 0.47 7.46
C GLN A 123 -1.88 0.12 6.69
N GLY A 124 -1.74 -0.63 5.59
CA GLY A 124 -2.90 -1.10 4.80
C GLY A 124 -3.83 -2.00 5.61
N ASN A 125 -3.28 -2.91 6.41
CA ASN A 125 -4.07 -3.80 7.27
C ASN A 125 -4.78 -3.04 8.40
N ALA A 126 -4.12 -2.04 9.00
CA ALA A 126 -4.72 -1.20 10.02
C ALA A 126 -5.92 -0.41 9.46
N GLU A 127 -5.76 0.20 8.28
CA GLU A 127 -6.83 0.95 7.63
C GLU A 127 -7.98 0.03 7.18
N ALA A 128 -7.67 -1.13 6.62
CA ALA A 128 -8.68 -2.12 6.26
C ALA A 128 -9.48 -2.60 7.48
N THR A 129 -8.81 -2.84 8.60
CA THR A 129 -9.48 -3.21 9.86
C THR A 129 -10.39 -2.09 10.33
N ARG A 130 -9.91 -0.84 10.34
CA ARG A 130 -10.70 0.33 10.72
C ARG A 130 -11.98 0.46 9.90
N ILE A 131 -11.87 0.34 8.57
CA ILE A 131 -13.03 0.43 7.65
C ILE A 131 -14.03 -0.69 7.93
N LYS A 132 -13.56 -1.93 8.12
CA LYS A 132 -14.43 -3.07 8.41
C LYS A 132 -15.17 -2.88 9.74
N THR A 133 -14.47 -2.50 10.79
CA THR A 133 -15.08 -2.27 12.11
C THR A 133 -16.11 -1.15 12.07
N ASP A 134 -15.83 -0.04 11.38
CA ASP A 134 -16.79 1.05 11.20
C ASP A 134 -18.03 0.61 10.41
N ALA A 135 -17.84 -0.17 9.35
CA ALA A 135 -18.94 -0.73 8.56
C ALA A 135 -19.81 -1.70 9.38
N ASP A 136 -19.20 -2.59 10.17
CA ASP A 136 -19.92 -3.53 11.04
C ASP A 136 -20.67 -2.81 12.15
N TYR A 137 -20.08 -1.75 12.72
CA TYR A 137 -20.75 -0.91 13.71
C TYR A 137 -22.01 -0.25 13.11
N LYS A 138 -21.87 0.43 11.96
CA LYS A 138 -23.00 1.08 11.27
C LYS A 138 -24.09 0.09 10.87
N LYS A 139 -23.70 -1.09 10.38
CA LYS A 139 -24.64 -2.17 10.07
C LYS A 139 -25.45 -2.57 11.31
N THR A 140 -24.77 -2.77 12.43
CA THR A 140 -25.41 -3.18 13.69
C THR A 140 -26.37 -2.11 14.21
N GLU A 141 -25.94 -0.85 14.19
CA GLU A 141 -26.77 0.31 14.57
C GLU A 141 -28.02 0.41 13.69
N LEU A 142 -27.87 0.34 12.36
CA LEU A 142 -28.99 0.41 11.42
C LEU A 142 -29.96 -0.75 11.61
N LEU A 143 -29.47 -1.98 11.81
CA LEU A 143 -30.33 -3.13 12.08
C LEU A 143 -31.08 -2.99 13.40
N ALA A 144 -30.42 -2.51 14.46
CA ALA A 144 -31.06 -2.26 15.75
C ALA A 144 -32.15 -1.18 15.63
N ALA A 145 -31.87 -0.07 14.94
CA ALA A 145 -32.84 1.00 14.69
C ALA A 145 -34.03 0.51 13.84
N ALA A 146 -33.76 -0.29 12.80
CA ALA A 146 -34.81 -0.88 11.96
C ALA A 146 -35.70 -1.85 12.74
N GLN A 147 -35.11 -2.72 13.57
CA GLN A 147 -35.86 -3.65 14.42
C GLN A 147 -36.69 -2.92 15.48
N ALA A 148 -36.15 -1.89 16.12
CA ALA A 148 -36.86 -1.06 17.08
C ALA A 148 -38.09 -0.40 16.43
N ARG A 149 -37.92 0.20 15.25
CA ARG A 149 -39.03 0.79 14.47
C ARG A 149 -40.07 -0.26 14.08
N ALA A 150 -39.64 -1.41 13.57
CA ALA A 150 -40.54 -2.49 13.20
C ALA A 150 -41.35 -3.00 14.41
N LYS A 151 -40.72 -3.13 15.58
CA LYS A 151 -41.40 -3.52 16.82
C LYS A 151 -42.40 -2.46 17.28
N ALA A 152 -42.06 -1.17 17.18
CA ALA A 152 -42.97 -0.08 17.51
C ALA A 152 -44.21 -0.06 16.61
N ILE A 153 -44.03 -0.21 15.28
CA ILE A 153 -45.13 -0.28 14.31
C ILE A 153 -46.04 -1.48 14.60
N ARG A 154 -45.45 -2.67 14.87
CA ARG A 154 -46.24 -3.85 15.25
C ARG A 154 -47.01 -3.63 16.54
N ALA A 155 -46.36 -3.10 17.58
CA ALA A 155 -47.02 -2.80 18.84
C ALA A 155 -48.17 -1.79 18.69
N GLN A 156 -48.03 -0.79 17.81
CA GLN A 156 -49.11 0.13 17.48
C GLN A 156 -50.26 -0.58 16.76
N GLY A 157 -49.96 -1.43 15.77
CA GLY A 157 -50.96 -2.25 15.08
C GLY A 157 -51.71 -3.19 16.02
N ASP A 158 -50.99 -3.85 16.93
CA ASP A 158 -51.56 -4.72 17.96
C ASP A 158 -52.46 -3.93 18.93
N ALA A 159 -52.05 -2.72 19.33
CA ALA A 159 -52.86 -1.84 20.19
C ALA A 159 -54.13 -1.34 19.50
N GLU A 160 -54.08 -1.05 18.20
CA GLU A 160 -55.25 -0.70 17.39
C GLU A 160 -56.18 -1.91 17.19
N ALA A 161 -55.62 -3.09 16.90
CA ALA A 161 -56.36 -4.35 16.81
C ALA A 161 -57.07 -4.71 18.13
N ALA A 162 -56.41 -4.47 19.27
CA ALA A 162 -56.96 -4.73 20.59
C ALA A 162 -58.25 -3.96 20.90
N LYS A 163 -58.47 -2.79 20.28
CA LYS A 163 -59.74 -2.06 20.40
C LYS A 163 -60.90 -2.86 19.81
N TYR A 164 -60.66 -3.57 18.70
CA TYR A 164 -61.66 -4.42 18.07
C TYR A 164 -61.88 -5.72 18.86
N TYR A 165 -60.86 -6.28 19.52
CA TYR A 165 -61.07 -7.46 20.38
C TYR A 165 -62.08 -7.20 21.53
N LYS A 166 -62.16 -5.99 22.08
CA LYS A 166 -63.23 -5.63 23.04
C LYS A 166 -64.63 -5.65 22.43
N MET A 167 -64.76 -5.36 21.13
CA MET A 167 -66.03 -5.49 20.41
C MET A 167 -66.39 -6.96 20.15
N LEU A 168 -65.38 -7.83 20.01
CA LEU A 168 -65.58 -9.27 19.91
C LEU A 168 -66.06 -9.93 21.23
N GLU A 169 -65.86 -9.30 22.40
CA GLU A 169 -66.44 -9.79 23.67
C GLU A 169 -67.98 -9.85 23.64
N ALA A 170 -68.62 -9.02 22.80
CA ALA A 170 -70.07 -9.07 22.58
C ALA A 170 -70.53 -10.35 21.85
N HIS A 171 -69.64 -11.04 21.12
CA HIS A 171 -69.94 -12.24 20.33
C HIS A 171 -68.83 -13.31 20.46
N PRO A 172 -68.84 -14.13 21.53
CA PRO A 172 -67.79 -15.11 21.83
C PRO A 172 -67.55 -16.15 20.72
N GLU A 173 -68.60 -16.56 20.01
CA GLU A 173 -68.51 -17.54 18.92
C GLU A 173 -67.73 -17.02 17.71
N LEU A 174 -67.92 -15.75 17.33
CA LEU A 174 -67.19 -15.10 16.24
C LEU A 174 -65.70 -14.94 16.59
N ALA A 175 -65.38 -14.69 17.87
CA ALA A 175 -64.01 -14.57 18.35
C ALA A 175 -63.24 -15.90 18.27
N MET A 176 -63.88 -17.00 18.65
CA MET A 176 -63.30 -18.34 18.53
C MET A 176 -63.04 -18.71 17.07
N PHE A 177 -63.97 -18.38 16.18
CA PHE A 177 -63.83 -18.60 14.74
C PHE A 177 -62.64 -17.82 14.14
N LEU A 178 -62.55 -16.52 14.41
CA LEU A 178 -61.47 -15.68 13.89
C LEU A 178 -60.10 -16.12 14.40
N ARG A 179 -60.00 -16.51 15.68
CA ARG A 179 -58.78 -17.07 16.27
C ARG A 179 -58.41 -18.41 15.65
N GLY A 180 -59.40 -19.24 15.31
CA GLY A 180 -59.21 -20.49 14.55
C GLY A 180 -58.56 -20.24 13.18
N ILE A 181 -59.04 -19.23 12.44
CA ILE A 181 -58.47 -18.85 11.13
C ILE A 181 -57.04 -18.31 11.27
N GLU A 182 -56.76 -17.46 12.25
CA GLU A 182 -55.40 -16.95 12.49
C GLU A 182 -54.42 -18.07 12.82
N THR A 183 -54.85 -19.02 13.67
CA THR A 183 -54.06 -20.21 14.02
C THR A 183 -53.78 -21.06 12.79
N LEU A 184 -54.79 -21.28 11.94
CA LEU A 184 -54.64 -22.01 10.68
C LEU A 184 -53.64 -21.32 9.73
N LYS A 185 -53.71 -19.99 9.61
CA LYS A 185 -52.74 -19.20 8.82
C LYS A 185 -51.32 -19.30 9.36
N ALA A 186 -51.14 -19.31 10.68
CA ALA A 186 -49.82 -19.43 11.30
C ALA A 186 -49.20 -20.83 11.07
N VAL A 187 -50.02 -21.87 11.22
CA VAL A 187 -49.63 -23.27 11.04
C VAL A 187 -49.32 -23.61 9.58
N LEU A 188 -50.04 -23.02 8.62
CA LEU A 188 -49.85 -23.23 7.18
C LEU A 188 -48.79 -22.31 6.53
N LYS A 189 -48.12 -21.46 7.32
CA LYS A 189 -47.14 -20.49 6.81
C LYS A 189 -45.85 -21.15 6.32
N GLU A 190 -45.48 -22.29 6.91
CA GLU A 190 -44.44 -23.17 6.40
C GLU A 190 -45.10 -24.33 5.64
N ARG A 191 -44.45 -24.89 4.61
CA ARG A 191 -44.98 -26.04 3.83
C ARG A 191 -45.09 -27.28 4.73
N ALA A 192 -46.13 -27.34 5.56
CA ALA A 192 -46.37 -28.41 6.50
C ALA A 192 -47.53 -29.30 6.00
N THR A 193 -47.26 -30.59 5.85
CA THR A 193 -48.31 -31.60 5.68
C THR A 193 -48.71 -32.07 7.07
N ILE A 194 -49.90 -31.66 7.52
CA ILE A 194 -50.39 -31.94 8.87
C ILE A 194 -51.50 -32.98 8.79
N VAL A 195 -51.33 -34.10 9.50
CA VAL A 195 -52.33 -35.15 9.62
C VAL A 195 -52.98 -35.03 10.98
N LEU A 196 -54.16 -34.39 11.02
CA LEU A 196 -54.96 -34.23 12.23
C LEU A 196 -56.31 -34.96 12.05
N PRO A 197 -56.89 -35.52 13.12
CA PRO A 197 -58.27 -35.99 13.09
C PRO A 197 -59.18 -34.83 12.73
N ALA A 198 -60.06 -35.04 11.76
CA ALA A 198 -60.91 -33.99 11.18
C ALA A 198 -62.04 -33.51 12.11
N ASP A 199 -61.96 -33.85 13.41
CA ASP A 199 -62.89 -33.46 14.48
C ASP A 199 -62.27 -32.44 15.46
N THR A 200 -61.02 -32.03 15.22
CA THR A 200 -60.30 -31.03 16.02
C THR A 200 -60.55 -29.61 15.51
N GLU A 201 -60.73 -28.66 16.43
CA GLU A 201 -60.83 -27.23 16.12
C GLU A 201 -59.50 -26.73 15.51
N PRO A 202 -59.47 -25.99 14.39
CA PRO A 202 -60.57 -25.31 13.70
C PRO A 202 -61.16 -26.07 12.48
N PHE A 203 -60.83 -27.34 12.27
CA PHE A 203 -61.18 -28.07 11.04
C PHE A 203 -62.63 -28.57 10.99
N LYS A 204 -63.35 -28.56 12.12
CA LYS A 204 -64.77 -28.92 12.21
C LYS A 204 -65.66 -28.05 11.30
N LEU A 205 -65.31 -26.77 11.19
CA LEU A 205 -65.97 -25.76 10.35
C LEU A 205 -65.86 -26.03 8.85
N LEU A 206 -64.96 -26.92 8.42
CA LEU A 206 -64.82 -27.32 7.01
C LEU A 206 -65.75 -28.48 6.64
N LYS A 207 -66.32 -29.19 7.62
CA LYS A 207 -67.26 -30.31 7.42
C LYS A 207 -68.73 -29.88 7.48
N GLU A 208 -69.03 -28.92 8.35
CA GLU A 208 -70.39 -28.42 8.57
C GLU A 208 -70.50 -27.02 7.98
N ILE A 209 -71.32 -26.86 6.94
CA ILE A 209 -71.73 -25.54 6.47
C ILE A 209 -72.65 -24.98 7.55
N PRO A 210 -72.31 -23.86 8.22
CA PRO A 210 -73.18 -23.29 9.23
C PRO A 210 -74.46 -22.81 8.55
N ASP A 211 -75.61 -23.23 9.06
CA ASP A 211 -76.91 -22.80 8.56
C ASP A 211 -77.09 -21.31 8.88
N LEU A 212 -77.11 -20.45 7.85
CA LEU A 212 -77.10 -18.98 7.98
C LEU A 212 -78.46 -18.40 8.42
N GLU A 213 -79.41 -19.24 8.86
CA GLU A 213 -80.79 -18.88 9.20
C GLU A 213 -81.01 -18.80 10.73
N SER A 214 -80.26 -17.95 11.43
CA SER A 214 -80.55 -17.63 12.85
C SER A 214 -80.35 -16.14 13.17
N GLY A 215 -80.99 -15.27 12.38
CA GLY A 215 -80.98 -13.82 12.59
C GLY A 215 -82.22 -13.06 12.12
N ARG A 216 -83.33 -13.73 11.80
CA ARG A 216 -84.60 -13.07 11.45
C ARG A 216 -85.76 -13.58 12.29
N LYS A 217 -85.79 -13.19 13.56
CA LYS A 217 -87.07 -12.99 14.27
C LYS A 217 -86.98 -11.66 15.03
N LYS A 218 -87.89 -10.76 14.61
CA LYS A 218 -88.30 -9.44 15.12
C LYS A 218 -87.52 -8.83 16.27
#